data_AF-A0A259S2W3-F1
#
_entry.id   AF-A0A259S2W3-F1
#
_cell.length_a   1.000
_cell.length_b   1.000
_cell.length_c   1.000
_cell.angle_alpha   90.00
_cell.angle_beta   90.00
_cell.angle_gamma   90.00
#
_symmetry.space_group_name_H-M   'P 1'
#
loop_
_entity.id
_entity.type
_entity.pdbx_description
1 polymer ?
#
loop_
_entity_poly.entity_id
_entity_poly.type
_entity_poly.pdbx_seq_one_letter_code
_entity_poly.pdbx_strand_id
1 'polypeptide(L)' 'RRIQAAVELLADEPRPPAAKPLVNSDGAWRVRIGDYRVIYDIQDGRLIVLVLAVGHRREIYRER' A
#
# COMPACT_ATOMS: atom_id res chain seq x y z
N ARG A 1 -0.38 16.07 1.22
CA ARG A 1 0.55 16.14 2.39
C ARG A 1 0.61 14.84 3.19
N ARG A 2 -0.46 14.36 3.87
CA ARG A 2 -0.37 13.12 4.70
C ARG A 2 -0.15 11.81 3.92
N ILE A 3 -0.79 11.62 2.76
CA ILE A 3 -0.59 10.42 1.94
C ILE A 3 0.82 10.36 1.36
N GLN A 4 1.32 11.48 0.82
CA GLN A 4 2.65 11.55 0.22
C GLN A 4 3.73 11.14 1.21
N ALA A 5 3.76 11.73 2.40
CA ALA A 5 4.72 11.36 3.45
C ALA A 5 4.61 9.88 3.86
N ALA A 6 3.41 9.32 3.87
CA ALA A 6 3.21 7.92 4.21
C ALA A 6 3.63 6.97 3.08
N VAL A 7 3.51 7.39 1.81
CA VAL A 7 4.04 6.64 0.66
C VAL A 7 5.57 6.71 0.65
N GLU A 8 6.16 7.87 0.95
CA GLU A 8 7.61 8.03 1.10
C GLU A 8 8.15 7.10 2.19
N LEU A 9 7.46 6.98 3.33
CA LEU A 9 7.85 6.06 4.40
C LEU A 9 7.86 4.58 3.98
N LEU A 10 7.08 4.18 2.97
CA LEU A 10 7.11 2.80 2.46
C LEU A 10 8.41 2.46 1.73
N ALA A 11 9.18 3.46 1.28
CA ALA A 11 10.50 3.22 0.71
C ALA A 11 11.50 2.76 1.78
N ASP A 12 11.41 3.34 2.98
CA ASP A 12 12.30 3.02 4.11
C ASP A 12 11.84 1.78 4.88
N GLU A 13 10.53 1.67 5.14
CA GLU A 13 9.91 0.55 5.83
C GLU A 13 8.77 0.00 4.97
N PRO A 14 9.05 -0.97 4.07
CA PRO A 14 8.05 -1.55 3.18
C PRO A 14 6.95 -2.34 3.89
N ARG A 15 7.19 -2.81 5.13
CA ARG A 15 6.25 -3.63 5.90
C ARG A 15 5.96 -3.01 7.28
N PRO A 16 5.46 -1.76 7.34
CA PRO A 16 5.22 -1.10 8.62
C PRO A 16 4.13 -1.84 9.41
N PRO A 17 4.02 -1.65 10.74
CA PRO A 17 3.09 -2.43 11.57
C PRO A 17 1.60 -2.40 11.12
N ALA A 18 1.19 -1.32 10.45
CA ALA A 18 -0.16 -1.14 9.92
C ALA A 18 -0.38 -1.82 8.55
N ALA A 19 0.68 -2.28 7.88
CA ALA A 19 0.59 -3.00 6.63
C ALA A 19 0.08 -4.42 6.87
N LYS A 20 -0.78 -4.88 5.97
CA LYS A 20 -1.37 -6.22 5.99
C LYS A 20 -1.33 -6.81 4.58
N PRO A 21 -1.12 -8.12 4.43
CA PRO A 21 -1.29 -8.77 3.14
C PRO A 21 -2.72 -8.58 2.63
N LEU A 22 -2.85 -8.34 1.34
CA LEU A 22 -4.13 -8.24 0.66
C LEU A 22 -4.59 -9.65 0.30
N VAL A 23 -5.71 -10.07 0.88
CA VAL A 23 -6.33 -11.38 0.61
C VAL A 23 -6.77 -11.44 -0.86
N ASN A 24 -6.63 -12.60 -1.50
CA ASN A 24 -6.93 -12.83 -2.92
C ASN A 24 -6.16 -11.87 -3.85
N SER A 25 -4.86 -11.73 -3.58
CA SER A 25 -3.92 -11.04 -4.47
C SER A 25 -2.65 -11.87 -4.60
N ASP A 26 -1.87 -11.59 -5.65
CA ASP A 26 -0.60 -12.27 -5.93
C ASP A 26 0.56 -11.78 -5.02
N GLY A 27 0.29 -11.64 -3.72
CA GLY A 27 1.28 -11.19 -2.72
C GLY A 27 1.26 -9.69 -2.41
N ALA A 28 0.27 -8.95 -2.89
CA ALA A 28 0.16 -7.52 -2.63
C ALA A 28 -0.15 -7.22 -1.15
N TRP A 29 0.18 -6.01 -0.74
CA TRP A 29 -0.01 -5.46 0.59
C TRP A 29 -0.99 -4.29 0.57
N ARG A 30 -1.59 -4.01 1.73
CA ARG A 30 -2.37 -2.81 1.98
C ARG A 30 -1.94 -2.13 3.26
N VAL A 31 -1.89 -0.81 3.26
CA VAL A 31 -1.69 0.01 4.46
C VAL A 31 -2.77 1.09 4.55
N ARG A 32 -3.25 1.36 5.76
CA ARG A 32 -4.23 2.42 6.02
C ARG A 32 -3.51 3.70 6.43
N ILE A 33 -3.82 4.80 5.76
CA ILE A 33 -3.27 6.13 6.05
C ILE A 33 -4.45 7.09 6.20
N GLY A 34 -4.87 7.29 7.46
CA GLY A 34 -6.10 8.04 7.76
C GLY A 34 -7.33 7.39 7.10
N ASP A 35 -7.96 8.13 6.19
CA ASP A 35 -9.14 7.68 5.43
C ASP A 35 -8.82 7.03 4.09
N TYR A 36 -7.54 6.91 3.74
CA TYR A 36 -7.09 6.29 2.49
C TYR A 36 -6.48 4.91 2.75
N ARG A 37 -6.50 4.08 1.71
CA ARG A 37 -5.66 2.88 1.62
C ARG A 37 -4.68 3.04 0.48
N VAL A 38 -3.50 2.49 0.67
CA VAL A 38 -2.51 2.28 -0.37
C VAL A 38 -2.40 0.77 -0.56
N ILE A 39 -2.57 0.31 -1.80
CA ILE A 39 -2.30 -1.07 -2.22
C ILE A 39 -0.99 -1.05 -2.98
N TYR A 40 -0.07 -1.92 -2.61
CA TYR A 40 1.27 -1.95 -3.16
C TYR A 40 1.85 -3.36 -3.17
N ASP A 41 2.88 -3.57 -3.97
CA ASP A 41 3.63 -4.83 -4.03
C ASP A 41 5.09 -4.58 -3.63
N ILE A 42 5.75 -5.62 -3.10
CA ILE A 42 7.15 -5.58 -2.65
C ILE A 42 7.94 -6.61 -3.45
N GLN A 43 8.87 -6.12 -4.29
CA GLN A 43 9.79 -6.96 -5.04
C GLN A 43 11.14 -6.98 -4.32
N ASP A 44 11.28 -7.81 -3.28
CA ASP A 44 12.47 -7.85 -2.43
C ASP A 44 13.77 -8.07 -3.25
N GLY A 45 13.72 -8.92 -4.29
CA GLY A 45 14.87 -9.21 -5.16
C GLY A 45 15.30 -8.04 -6.07
N ARG A 46 14.54 -6.94 -6.09
CA ARG A 46 14.83 -5.74 -6.90
C ARG A 46 14.84 -4.45 -6.08
N LEU A 47 14.59 -4.52 -4.77
CA LEU A 47 14.44 -3.36 -3.88
C LEU A 47 13.38 -2.36 -4.39
N ILE A 48 12.25 -2.88 -4.92
CA ILE A 48 11.17 -2.05 -5.45
C ILE A 48 9.91 -2.21 -4.60
N VAL A 49 9.32 -1.07 -4.24
CA VAL A 49 7.95 -0.96 -3.74
C VAL A 49 7.07 -0.36 -4.84
N LEU A 50 6.16 -1.15 -5.39
CA LEU A 50 5.29 -0.74 -6.49
C LEU A 50 3.91 -0.36 -5.95
N VAL A 51 3.57 0.92 -5.94
CA VAL A 51 2.22 1.37 -5.58
C VAL A 51 1.26 1.06 -6.73
N LEU A 52 0.29 0.17 -6.47
CA LEU A 52 -0.70 -0.29 -7.45
C LEU A 52 -1.94 0.60 -7.45
N ALA A 53 -2.38 1.05 -6.27
CA ALA A 53 -3.54 1.92 -6.14
C ALA A 53 -3.49 2.74 -4.85
N VAL A 54 -4.01 3.97 -4.93
CA VAL A 54 -4.26 4.83 -3.77
C VAL A 54 -5.69 5.32 -3.86
N GLY A 55 -6.48 5.13 -2.81
CA GLY A 55 -7.89 5.48 -2.85
C GLY A 55 -8.50 5.65 -1.49
N HIS A 56 -9.61 6.40 -1.43
CA HIS A 56 -10.37 6.55 -0.20
C HIS A 56 -10.95 5.19 0.22
N ARG A 57 -11.02 4.94 1.53
CA ARG A 57 -11.39 3.62 2.10
C ARG A 57 -12.75 3.07 1.64
N ARG A 58 -13.63 3.95 1.14
CA ARG A 58 -14.97 3.63 0.64
C ARG A 58 -15.01 3.21 -0.83
N GLU A 59 -13.97 3.52 -1.58
CA GLU A 59 -13.97 3.48 -3.05
C GLU A 59 -12.90 2.56 -3.62
N ILE A 60 -11.78 2.37 -2.91
CA ILE A 60 -10.61 1.64 -3.41
C ILE A 60 -10.85 0.16 -3.78
N TYR A 61 -11.99 -0.41 -3.38
CA TYR A 61 -12.36 -1.79 -3.72
C TYR A 61 -13.50 -1.88 -4.74
N ARG A 62 -14.01 -0.74 -5.24
CA ARG A 62 -15.15 -0.72 -6.17
C ARG A 62 -14.76 -0.90 -7.65
N GLU A 63 -13.47 -0.81 -7.98
CA GLU A 63 -12.98 -0.87 -9.36
C GLU A 63 -12.08 -2.09 -9.63
N ARG A 64 -12.49 -3.28 -9.16
CA ARG A 64 -11.88 -4.54 -9.63
C ARG A 64 -12.88 -5.30 -10.48
#